data_AF-A0A3B0XWI0-F1
#
_entry.id   AF-A0A3B0XWI0-F1
#
_cell.length_a   1.000
_cell.length_b   1.000
_cell.length_c   1.000
_cell.angle_alpha   90.00
_cell.angle_beta   90.00
_cell.angle_gamma   90.00
#
_symmetry.space_group_name_H-M   'P 1'
#
loop_
_entity.id
_entity.type
_entity.pdbx_description
1 polymer ?
#
loop_
_entity_poly.entity_id
_entity_poly.type
_entity_poly.pdbx_seq_one_letter_code
_entity_poly.pdbx_strand_id
1 'polypeptide(L)'
;MNSKLKFMDGEKLRSNWDAPTYRVMLFKPIGLYPKGCFFTPNSFFSADDDLVFSVTHGGSWKALDENIAYSEFDWASPEELRILGAILLCEKIGDALIRFYPVMRYSPRIDSEYLDLSNRNTVSAVKELLIETSINPRERSGDSVLSECVGGNYQLVSSDRYNLGRLHTFWSKLSVDNYVLMRGISSLIKAEMLACYREFWEEAIIVSYIALEASFHLVCRELKSKGIIEPTANDAAHWLYENFDKPFGLPKPTIEKYFQEFYEDRIKTLHPSSRFGEAPFSPIMHDNFCHLRRSLREIFSYLTAGEHGEDYHKEVKKHARHSAPINNNA
;
A
#
# COMPACT_ATOMS: atom_id res chain seq x y z
N MET A 1 9.11 38.33 -9.07
CA MET A 1 9.13 38.02 -7.62
C MET A 1 9.21 36.51 -7.48
N ASN A 2 10.38 35.95 -7.14
CA ASN A 2 10.45 34.54 -6.75
C ASN A 2 9.92 34.43 -5.32
N SER A 3 8.62 34.17 -5.17
CA SER A 3 8.10 33.80 -3.85
C SER A 3 8.76 32.48 -3.46
N LYS A 4 9.53 32.49 -2.36
CA LYS A 4 10.10 31.28 -1.78
C LYS A 4 8.97 30.28 -1.51
N LEU A 5 9.17 29.02 -1.90
CA LEU A 5 8.25 27.92 -1.61
C LEU A 5 7.97 27.88 -0.10
N LYS A 6 6.71 27.75 0.29
CA LYS A 6 6.31 27.74 1.70
C LYS A 6 5.08 26.89 1.93
N PHE A 7 4.96 26.37 3.13
CA PHE A 7 3.72 25.72 3.57
C PHE A 7 2.61 26.75 3.82
N MET A 8 1.39 26.35 3.53
CA MET A 8 0.18 27.08 3.88
C MET A 8 -0.02 27.07 5.41
N ASP A 9 -0.54 28.17 5.93
CA ASP A 9 -0.87 28.37 7.34
C ASP A 9 -2.17 29.17 7.51
N GLY A 10 -2.61 29.29 8.77
CA GLY A 10 -3.70 30.18 9.18
C GLY A 10 -4.99 30.04 8.37
N GLU A 11 -5.53 31.17 7.92
CA GLU A 11 -6.76 31.25 7.14
C GLU A 11 -6.62 30.64 5.75
N LYS A 12 -5.45 30.75 5.13
CA LYS A 12 -5.19 30.18 3.80
C LYS A 12 -5.31 28.66 3.82
N LEU A 13 -4.79 28.00 4.86
CA LEU A 13 -4.97 26.56 5.04
C LEU A 13 -6.44 26.18 5.29
N ARG A 14 -7.15 26.92 6.14
CA ARG A 14 -8.54 26.62 6.51
C ARG A 14 -9.52 26.79 5.35
N SER A 15 -9.37 27.87 4.57
CA SER A 15 -10.19 28.16 3.40
C SER A 15 -10.01 27.13 2.27
N ASN A 16 -8.85 26.46 2.24
CA ASN A 16 -8.50 25.46 1.22
C ASN A 16 -8.46 24.03 1.78
N TRP A 17 -9.19 23.75 2.87
CA TRP A 17 -9.10 22.44 3.52
C TRP A 17 -9.53 21.28 2.62
N ASP A 18 -10.59 21.45 1.84
CA ASP A 18 -11.06 20.44 0.89
C ASP A 18 -10.55 20.69 -0.54
N ALA A 19 -10.01 21.88 -0.82
CA ALA A 19 -9.53 22.26 -2.14
C ALA A 19 -8.29 21.45 -2.59
N PRO A 20 -8.13 21.20 -3.90
CA PRO A 20 -6.91 20.62 -4.45
C PRO A 20 -5.69 21.47 -4.09
N THR A 21 -4.76 20.84 -3.39
CA THR A 21 -3.50 21.43 -2.92
C THR A 21 -2.41 20.38 -3.01
N TYR A 22 -1.15 20.78 -2.92
CA TYR A 22 -0.07 19.83 -2.78
C TYR A 22 0.06 19.43 -1.31
N ARG A 23 -0.08 18.14 -1.02
CA ARG A 23 0.09 17.57 0.32
C ARG A 23 1.44 16.90 0.41
N VAL A 24 2.15 17.13 1.50
CA VAL A 24 3.44 16.48 1.76
C VAL A 24 3.26 15.45 2.86
N MET A 25 3.57 14.19 2.56
CA MET A 25 3.59 13.11 3.55
C MET A 25 5.03 12.73 3.87
N LEU A 26 5.40 12.79 5.15
CA LEU A 26 6.68 12.35 5.66
C LEU A 26 6.64 10.87 6.06
N PHE A 27 7.80 10.21 6.04
CA PHE A 27 7.95 8.84 6.49
C PHE A 27 9.05 8.69 7.54
N LYS A 28 8.81 7.85 8.54
CA LYS A 28 9.75 7.59 9.65
C LYS A 28 10.85 6.61 9.25
N PRO A 29 12.04 6.69 9.88
CA PRO A 29 13.16 5.79 9.58
C PRO A 29 12.91 4.29 9.84
N ILE A 30 11.91 3.94 10.66
CA ILE A 30 11.57 2.55 11.00
C ILE A 30 11.04 1.72 9.80
N GLY A 31 10.56 2.40 8.75
CA GLY A 31 10.08 1.73 7.54
C GLY A 31 11.21 1.20 6.64
N LEU A 32 10.81 0.60 5.52
CA LEU A 32 11.69 0.06 4.49
C LEU A 32 11.24 0.60 3.12
N TYR A 33 12.09 1.41 2.48
CA TYR A 33 11.70 2.25 1.35
C TYR A 33 12.52 1.98 0.09
N PRO A 34 11.94 2.07 -1.12
CA PRO A 34 12.70 2.05 -2.36
C PRO A 34 13.53 3.33 -2.51
N LYS A 35 14.85 3.21 -2.63
CA LYS A 35 15.78 4.34 -2.82
C LYS A 35 15.57 4.98 -4.18
N GLY A 36 15.44 6.30 -4.20
CA GLY A 36 15.33 7.09 -5.43
C GLY A 36 14.13 8.05 -5.42
N CYS A 37 13.85 8.61 -6.59
CA CYS A 37 12.71 9.49 -6.79
C CYS A 37 11.84 8.97 -7.94
N PHE A 38 10.55 8.80 -7.66
CA PHE A 38 9.59 8.20 -8.59
C PHE A 38 8.42 9.14 -8.80
N PHE A 39 8.14 9.44 -10.06
CA PHE A 39 7.13 10.42 -10.46
C PHE A 39 5.90 9.73 -11.05
N THR A 40 4.76 10.36 -10.86
CA THR A 40 3.53 10.15 -11.60
C THR A 40 3.00 11.51 -12.06
N PRO A 41 1.93 11.60 -12.88
CA PRO A 41 1.46 12.88 -13.41
C PRO A 41 1.14 13.95 -12.36
N ASN A 42 0.70 13.57 -11.16
CA ASN A 42 0.27 14.51 -10.11
C ASN A 42 0.95 14.27 -8.75
N SER A 43 2.00 13.43 -8.70
CA SER A 43 2.70 13.16 -7.45
C SER A 43 4.13 12.68 -7.67
N PHE A 44 4.92 12.72 -6.61
CA PHE A 44 6.18 11.98 -6.54
C PHE A 44 6.43 11.41 -5.15
N PHE A 45 7.26 10.36 -5.11
CA PHE A 45 7.85 9.81 -3.89
C PHE A 45 9.36 9.98 -3.98
N SER A 46 10.00 10.43 -2.90
CA SER A 46 11.45 10.60 -2.79
C SER A 46 11.96 9.93 -1.53
N ALA A 47 12.97 9.09 -1.68
CA ALA A 47 13.67 8.44 -0.58
C ALA A 47 15.18 8.47 -0.81
N ASP A 48 15.87 9.19 0.06
CA ASP A 48 17.33 9.21 0.13
C ASP A 48 17.79 9.15 1.59
N ASP A 49 19.11 9.24 1.79
CA ASP A 49 19.73 9.03 3.10
C ASP A 49 19.40 10.17 4.09
N ASP A 50 18.89 11.31 3.61
CA ASP A 50 18.54 12.45 4.47
C ASP A 50 17.05 12.45 4.85
N LEU A 51 16.17 12.11 3.90
CA LEU A 51 14.72 12.21 4.12
C LEU A 51 13.93 11.28 3.19
N VAL A 52 12.82 10.76 3.72
CA VAL A 52 11.81 10.07 2.93
C VAL A 52 10.48 10.81 3.00
N PHE A 53 9.96 11.20 1.85
CA PHE A 53 8.72 11.96 1.73
C PHE A 53 8.02 11.73 0.38
N SER A 54 6.75 12.07 0.31
CA SER A 54 5.99 12.11 -0.94
C SER A 54 5.20 13.41 -1.04
N VAL A 55 4.94 13.84 -2.26
CA VAL A 55 4.09 14.98 -2.54
C VAL A 55 3.02 14.55 -3.51
N THR A 56 1.76 14.85 -3.19
CA THR A 56 0.61 14.54 -4.04
C THR A 56 -0.24 15.77 -4.25
N HIS A 57 -0.84 15.89 -5.43
CA HIS A 57 -1.81 16.94 -5.73
C HIS A 57 -3.22 16.36 -5.71
N GLY A 58 -4.05 16.81 -4.78
CA GLY A 58 -5.43 16.33 -4.66
C GLY A 58 -6.23 16.96 -3.52
N GLY A 59 -7.54 16.70 -3.54
CA GLY A 59 -8.48 17.11 -2.51
C GLY A 59 -8.54 16.14 -1.32
N SER A 60 -9.44 16.42 -0.37
CA SER A 60 -9.79 15.47 0.70
C SER A 60 -10.73 14.37 0.19
N TRP A 61 -11.00 13.35 1.00
CA TRP A 61 -12.06 12.38 0.73
C TRP A 61 -13.44 13.04 0.58
N LYS A 62 -13.71 14.08 1.37
CA LYS A 62 -14.95 14.85 1.32
C LYS A 62 -15.09 15.66 0.02
N ALA A 63 -13.97 16.08 -0.57
CA ALA A 63 -13.97 16.72 -1.89
C ALA A 63 -14.30 15.73 -3.02
N LEU A 64 -13.99 14.44 -2.83
CA LEU A 64 -14.33 13.38 -3.76
C LEU A 64 -15.80 12.94 -3.63
N ASP A 65 -16.26 12.82 -2.39
CA ASP A 65 -17.62 12.39 -2.05
C ASP A 65 -18.11 13.14 -0.81
N GLU A 66 -19.04 14.07 -1.03
CA GLU A 66 -19.60 14.92 0.01
C GLU A 66 -20.38 14.14 1.09
N ASN A 67 -20.82 12.92 0.77
CA ASN A 67 -21.61 12.06 1.66
C ASN A 67 -20.74 11.07 2.43
N ILE A 68 -19.41 11.13 2.29
CA ILE A 68 -18.53 10.21 2.98
C ILE A 68 -18.64 10.37 4.51
N ALA A 69 -18.66 9.23 5.21
CA ALA A 69 -18.72 9.23 6.67
C ALA A 69 -17.45 9.86 7.27
N TYR A 70 -17.64 10.70 8.28
CA TYR A 70 -16.52 11.25 9.06
C TYR A 70 -15.81 10.14 9.86
N SER A 71 -14.48 10.19 9.89
CA SER A 71 -13.66 9.34 10.74
C SER A 71 -12.45 10.09 11.25
N GLU A 72 -12.23 10.11 12.56
CA GLU A 72 -11.01 10.65 13.19
C GLU A 72 -9.74 9.82 12.89
N PHE A 73 -9.94 8.68 12.23
CA PHE A 73 -8.91 7.69 11.88
C PHE A 73 -8.71 7.55 10.37
N ASP A 74 -9.32 8.46 9.58
CA ASP A 74 -8.78 8.76 8.26
C ASP A 74 -7.35 9.32 8.45
N TRP A 75 -6.44 8.92 7.59
CA TRP A 75 -5.01 9.15 7.84
C TRP A 75 -4.23 9.61 6.61
N ALA A 76 -4.81 9.43 5.43
CA ALA A 76 -4.25 9.83 4.16
C ALA A 76 -5.38 10.23 3.20
N SER A 77 -5.09 11.23 2.38
CA SER A 77 -5.94 11.64 1.26
C SER A 77 -6.00 10.55 0.17
N PRO A 78 -6.97 10.63 -0.76
CA PRO A 78 -7.09 9.65 -1.84
C PRO A 78 -5.80 9.52 -2.66
N GLU A 79 -5.17 10.65 -3.00
CA GLU A 79 -3.97 10.66 -3.85
C GLU A 79 -2.71 10.22 -3.09
N GLU A 80 -2.59 10.52 -1.79
CA GLU A 80 -1.54 9.93 -0.93
C GLU A 80 -1.65 8.39 -0.91
N LEU A 81 -2.87 7.86 -0.75
CA LEU A 81 -3.09 6.41 -0.79
C LEU A 81 -2.84 5.81 -2.17
N ARG A 82 -3.16 6.54 -3.24
CA ARG A 82 -2.96 6.09 -4.62
C ARG A 82 -1.48 5.92 -4.96
N ILE A 83 -0.63 6.89 -4.64
CA ILE A 83 0.81 6.78 -4.92
C ILE A 83 1.46 5.69 -4.06
N LEU A 84 1.10 5.60 -2.78
CA LEU A 84 1.60 4.55 -1.90
C LEU A 84 1.16 3.16 -2.36
N GLY A 85 -0.11 3.02 -2.73
CA GLY A 85 -0.63 1.80 -3.32
C GLY A 85 0.12 1.42 -4.59
N ALA A 86 0.32 2.36 -5.51
CA ALA A 86 1.01 2.09 -6.77
C ALA A 86 2.44 1.60 -6.54
N ILE A 87 3.17 2.20 -5.59
CA ILE A 87 4.52 1.78 -5.22
C ILE A 87 4.50 0.41 -4.53
N LEU A 88 3.58 0.17 -3.58
CA LEU A 88 3.41 -1.12 -2.91
C LEU A 88 3.19 -2.27 -3.90
N LEU A 89 2.38 -2.04 -4.94
CA LEU A 89 2.11 -3.03 -5.98
C LEU A 89 3.31 -3.28 -6.91
N CYS A 90 4.33 -2.41 -6.90
CA CYS A 90 5.57 -2.59 -7.65
C CYS A 90 6.55 -3.58 -7.01
N GLU A 91 6.24 -4.21 -5.88
CA GLU A 91 7.10 -5.25 -5.35
C GLU A 91 7.32 -6.41 -6.34
N LYS A 92 8.45 -7.11 -6.21
CA LYS A 92 8.71 -8.34 -6.95
C LYS A 92 8.30 -9.55 -6.11
N ILE A 93 7.89 -10.63 -6.77
CA ILE A 93 7.62 -11.90 -6.10
C ILE A 93 8.91 -12.44 -5.48
N GLY A 94 8.86 -12.73 -4.17
CA GLY A 94 9.98 -13.33 -3.44
C GLY A 94 11.18 -12.43 -3.18
N ASP A 95 11.07 -11.13 -3.45
CA ASP A 95 12.17 -10.15 -3.30
C ASP A 95 11.91 -9.19 -2.12
N ALA A 96 12.51 -7.99 -2.16
CA ALA A 96 12.35 -6.96 -1.14
C ALA A 96 10.89 -6.51 -1.00
N LEU A 97 10.54 -6.25 0.27
CA LEU A 97 9.25 -5.70 0.67
C LEU A 97 9.36 -4.18 0.76
N ILE A 98 8.21 -3.52 0.71
CA ILE A 98 8.03 -2.11 1.05
C ILE A 98 7.25 -2.09 2.36
N ARG A 99 7.78 -1.34 3.33
CA ARG A 99 7.13 -1.10 4.62
C ARG A 99 7.03 0.40 4.82
N PHE A 100 5.91 0.96 4.39
CA PHE A 100 5.67 2.38 4.62
C PHE A 100 5.39 2.63 6.10
N TYR A 101 6.05 3.65 6.65
CA TYR A 101 5.70 4.18 7.97
C TYR A 101 5.47 5.70 7.88
N PRO A 102 4.32 6.13 7.33
CA PRO A 102 4.02 7.55 7.21
C PRO A 102 3.81 8.18 8.58
N VAL A 103 4.19 9.45 8.71
CA VAL A 103 3.91 10.24 9.91
C VAL A 103 2.43 10.60 9.94
N MET A 104 1.68 9.89 10.77
CA MET A 104 0.24 10.14 10.93
C MET A 104 -0.01 11.57 11.44
N ARG A 105 -1.08 12.21 10.93
CA ARG A 105 -1.51 13.58 11.30
C ARG A 105 -0.52 14.70 10.97
N TYR A 106 0.54 14.41 10.20
CA TYR A 106 1.43 15.42 9.64
C TYR A 106 1.34 15.39 8.11
N SER A 107 0.58 16.33 7.55
CA SER A 107 0.43 16.52 6.09
C SER A 107 0.38 18.02 5.78
N PRO A 108 1.51 18.75 5.91
CA PRO A 108 1.55 20.16 5.57
C PRO A 108 1.26 20.35 4.09
N ARG A 109 0.64 21.48 3.76
CA ARG A 109 0.16 21.76 2.41
C ARG A 109 0.94 22.88 1.76
N ILE A 110 1.12 22.78 0.45
CA ILE A 110 1.70 23.79 -0.41
C ILE A 110 0.60 24.22 -1.39
N ASP A 111 0.53 25.52 -1.66
CA ASP A 111 -0.42 26.04 -2.65
C ASP A 111 -0.09 25.52 -4.05
N SER A 112 -1.12 25.17 -4.80
CA SER A 112 -1.04 24.77 -6.21
C SER A 112 -0.30 25.78 -7.10
N GLU A 113 -0.38 27.08 -6.79
CA GLU A 113 0.26 28.14 -7.57
C GLU A 113 1.80 28.16 -7.45
N TYR A 114 2.36 27.55 -6.39
CA TYR A 114 3.78 27.65 -6.06
C TYR A 114 4.59 26.40 -6.37
N LEU A 115 3.97 25.35 -6.91
CA LEU A 115 4.64 24.08 -7.17
C LEU A 115 4.27 23.49 -8.53
N ASP A 116 5.29 23.11 -9.29
CA ASP A 116 5.15 22.46 -10.59
C ASP A 116 5.84 21.09 -10.55
N LEU A 117 5.07 20.02 -10.61
CA LEU A 117 5.60 18.65 -10.58
C LEU A 117 6.26 18.22 -11.89
N SER A 118 6.08 18.95 -12.99
CA SER A 118 6.81 18.70 -14.23
C SER A 118 8.28 19.12 -14.12
N ASN A 119 8.59 20.02 -13.19
CA ASN A 119 9.94 20.47 -12.91
C ASN A 119 10.62 19.53 -11.90
N ARG A 120 11.71 18.87 -12.32
CA ARG A 120 12.46 17.96 -11.44
C ARG A 120 13.12 18.65 -10.24
N ASN A 121 13.42 19.95 -10.34
CA ASN A 121 14.00 20.73 -9.24
C ASN A 121 13.02 20.89 -8.06
N THR A 122 11.73 20.63 -8.29
CA THR A 122 10.71 20.65 -7.24
C THR A 122 11.02 19.69 -6.10
N VAL A 123 11.63 18.53 -6.37
CA VAL A 123 12.01 17.58 -5.31
C VAL A 123 13.01 18.21 -4.35
N SER A 124 14.06 18.83 -4.89
CA SER A 124 15.06 19.55 -4.09
C SER A 124 14.44 20.74 -3.35
N ALA A 125 13.59 21.52 -4.00
CA ALA A 125 12.93 22.67 -3.37
C ALA A 125 12.02 22.26 -2.19
N VAL A 126 11.26 21.17 -2.33
CA VAL A 126 10.43 20.65 -1.23
C VAL A 126 11.29 20.06 -0.13
N LYS A 127 12.36 19.33 -0.47
CA LYS A 127 13.31 18.79 0.51
C LYS A 127 13.97 19.90 1.32
N GLU A 128 14.45 20.95 0.66
CA GLU A 128 15.01 22.14 1.31
C GLU A 128 13.99 22.80 2.24
N LEU A 129 12.73 22.96 1.80
CA LEU A 129 11.66 23.49 2.65
C LEU A 129 11.43 22.62 3.90
N LEU A 130 11.43 21.29 3.77
CA LEU A 130 11.26 20.37 4.91
C LEU A 130 12.44 20.47 5.89
N ILE A 131 13.68 20.53 5.39
CA ILE A 131 14.88 20.69 6.22
C ILE A 131 14.88 22.06 6.93
N GLU A 132 14.55 23.14 6.22
CA GLU A 132 14.44 24.46 6.83
C GLU A 132 13.37 24.51 7.93
N THR A 133 12.24 23.83 7.68
CA THR A 133 11.13 23.73 8.64
C THR A 133 11.48 22.84 9.84
N SER A 134 12.37 21.86 9.68
CA SER A 134 12.85 21.05 10.81
C SER A 134 13.74 21.86 11.76
N ILE A 135 14.47 22.84 11.24
CA ILE A 135 15.31 23.76 12.01
C ILE A 135 14.47 24.88 12.61
N ASN A 136 13.50 25.41 11.86
CA ASN A 136 12.61 26.49 12.26
C ASN A 136 11.13 26.06 12.16
N PRO A 137 10.62 25.26 13.11
CA PRO A 137 9.24 24.79 13.11
C PRO A 137 8.25 25.95 13.13
N ARG A 138 7.17 25.89 12.33
CA ARG A 138 6.10 26.89 12.39
C ARG A 138 5.34 26.75 13.71
N GLU A 139 4.80 27.84 14.23
CA GLU A 139 3.97 27.77 15.44
C GLU A 139 2.70 26.93 15.20
N ARG A 140 2.35 26.05 16.15
CA ARG A 140 1.09 25.27 16.17
C ARG A 140 0.86 24.36 14.94
N SER A 141 1.92 23.88 14.30
CA SER A 141 1.90 23.19 13.00
C SER A 141 2.16 21.68 13.02
N GLY A 142 2.55 21.13 14.17
CA GLY A 142 3.02 19.73 14.27
C GLY A 142 4.41 19.49 13.68
N ASP A 143 5.11 20.53 13.22
CA ASP A 143 6.41 20.44 12.53
C ASP A 143 7.54 19.81 13.37
N SER A 144 7.38 19.66 14.69
CA SER A 144 8.39 19.04 15.55
C SER A 144 8.75 17.60 15.13
N VAL A 145 7.82 16.90 14.47
CA VAL A 145 8.04 15.53 13.97
C VAL A 145 9.08 15.45 12.85
N LEU A 146 9.37 16.56 12.16
CA LEU A 146 10.44 16.62 11.16
C LEU A 146 11.80 16.28 11.77
N SER A 147 12.03 16.62 13.04
CA SER A 147 13.29 16.31 13.74
C SER A 147 13.55 14.81 13.90
N GLU A 148 12.49 13.98 13.87
CA GLU A 148 12.61 12.51 13.89
C GLU A 148 12.84 11.91 12.49
N CYS A 149 12.63 12.70 11.44
CA CYS A 149 12.69 12.23 10.05
C CYS A 149 13.96 12.70 9.34
N VAL A 150 14.32 13.98 9.48
CA VAL A 150 15.50 14.56 8.81
C VAL A 150 16.79 13.97 9.40
N GLY A 151 17.64 13.42 8.53
CA GLY A 151 18.88 12.75 8.91
C GLY A 151 18.65 11.40 9.61
N GLY A 152 17.45 10.84 9.52
CA GLY A 152 17.12 9.56 10.12
C GLY A 152 17.90 8.39 9.51
N ASN A 153 18.14 7.34 10.28
CA ASN A 153 18.79 6.11 9.78
C ASN A 153 17.81 5.26 8.97
N TYR A 154 17.57 5.66 7.72
CA TYR A 154 16.60 5.03 6.84
C TYR A 154 17.08 3.68 6.30
N GLN A 155 16.18 2.69 6.32
CA GLN A 155 16.40 1.44 5.59
C GLN A 155 15.97 1.63 4.14
N LEU A 156 16.95 1.84 3.26
CA LEU A 156 16.73 2.06 1.84
C LEU A 156 17.13 0.83 1.03
N VAL A 157 16.23 0.38 0.18
CA VAL A 157 16.43 -0.75 -0.72
C VAL A 157 16.65 -0.23 -2.13
N SER A 158 17.62 -0.80 -2.84
CA SER A 158 17.88 -0.43 -4.23
C SER A 158 16.64 -0.60 -5.12
N SER A 159 16.38 0.38 -5.98
CA SER A 159 15.16 0.46 -6.81
C SER A 159 15.04 -0.69 -7.81
N ASP A 160 16.15 -1.29 -8.24
CA ASP A 160 16.17 -2.44 -9.15
C ASP A 160 15.60 -3.73 -8.53
N ARG A 161 15.41 -3.77 -7.21
CA ARG A 161 14.71 -4.88 -6.51
C ARG A 161 13.19 -4.80 -6.61
N TYR A 162 12.67 -3.76 -7.26
CA TYR A 162 11.24 -3.53 -7.47
C TYR A 162 10.91 -3.45 -8.97
N ASN A 163 9.66 -3.70 -9.33
CA ASN A 163 9.08 -3.53 -10.67
C ASN A 163 8.61 -2.09 -10.92
N LEU A 164 9.43 -1.10 -10.57
CA LEU A 164 9.05 0.33 -10.65
C LEU A 164 8.72 0.82 -12.06
N GLY A 165 9.10 0.08 -13.11
CA GLY A 165 8.63 0.32 -14.48
C GLY A 165 7.11 0.19 -14.64
N ARG A 166 6.42 -0.51 -13.72
CA ARG A 166 4.95 -0.64 -13.70
C ARG A 166 4.26 0.46 -12.88
N LEU A 167 5.01 1.38 -12.27
CA LEU A 167 4.46 2.40 -11.37
C LEU A 167 3.35 3.22 -12.05
N HIS A 168 3.59 3.72 -13.27
CA HIS A 168 2.59 4.49 -14.01
C HIS A 168 1.34 3.66 -14.34
N THR A 169 1.51 2.38 -14.67
CA THR A 169 0.38 1.47 -14.93
C THR A 169 -0.47 1.33 -13.68
N PHE A 170 0.13 1.01 -12.53
CA PHE A 170 -0.63 0.88 -11.29
C PHE A 170 -1.26 2.19 -10.87
N TRP A 171 -0.51 3.29 -10.87
CA TRP A 171 -1.04 4.60 -10.51
C TRP A 171 -2.24 4.97 -11.39
N SER A 172 -2.15 4.79 -12.72
CA SER A 172 -3.26 5.13 -13.64
C SER A 172 -4.51 4.28 -13.42
N LYS A 173 -4.35 3.00 -13.07
CA LYS A 173 -5.47 2.04 -12.89
C LYS A 173 -6.02 1.98 -11.46
N LEU A 174 -5.26 2.43 -10.45
CA LEU A 174 -5.75 2.61 -9.09
C LEU A 174 -6.72 3.80 -9.05
N SER A 175 -8.00 3.54 -9.30
CA SER A 175 -9.06 4.54 -9.16
C SER A 175 -9.35 4.82 -7.68
N VAL A 176 -9.30 6.10 -7.32
CA VAL A 176 -9.64 6.59 -5.97
C VAL A 176 -11.13 6.44 -5.63
N ASP A 177 -11.99 6.32 -6.65
CA ASP A 177 -13.44 6.10 -6.51
C ASP A 177 -13.76 4.63 -6.17
N ASN A 178 -12.81 3.71 -6.38
CA ASN A 178 -12.99 2.32 -5.99
C ASN A 178 -12.68 2.14 -4.50
N TYR A 179 -13.63 2.49 -3.65
CA TYR A 179 -13.46 2.45 -2.19
C TYR A 179 -13.09 1.08 -1.63
N VAL A 180 -13.54 -0.01 -2.27
CA VAL A 180 -13.15 -1.38 -1.85
C VAL A 180 -11.65 -1.59 -2.07
N LEU A 181 -11.13 -1.21 -3.24
CA LEU A 181 -9.71 -1.29 -3.54
C LEU A 181 -8.89 -0.37 -2.64
N MET A 182 -9.30 0.89 -2.50
CA MET A 182 -8.62 1.87 -1.65
C MET A 182 -8.58 1.41 -0.19
N ARG A 183 -9.67 0.83 0.32
CA ARG A 183 -9.73 0.26 1.66
C ARG A 183 -8.80 -0.94 1.81
N GLY A 184 -8.77 -1.84 0.81
CA GLY A 184 -7.85 -2.99 0.81
C GLY A 184 -6.39 -2.59 0.85
N ILE A 185 -5.98 -1.67 -0.02
CA ILE A 185 -4.62 -1.12 -0.07
C ILE A 185 -4.26 -0.38 1.22
N SER A 186 -5.15 0.50 1.71
CA SER A 186 -4.90 1.21 2.98
C SER A 186 -4.75 0.25 4.15
N SER A 187 -5.51 -0.84 4.19
CA SER A 187 -5.39 -1.85 5.24
C SER A 187 -4.07 -2.62 5.13
N LEU A 188 -3.60 -2.99 3.93
CA LEU A 188 -2.28 -3.59 3.79
C LEU A 188 -1.17 -2.66 4.28
N ILE A 189 -1.22 -1.36 3.94
CA ILE A 189 -0.24 -0.39 4.41
C ILE A 189 -0.26 -0.29 5.95
N LYS A 190 -1.46 -0.21 6.56
CA LYS A 190 -1.59 -0.19 8.01
C LYS A 190 -1.08 -1.47 8.68
N ALA A 191 -1.32 -2.63 8.07
CA ALA A 191 -0.81 -3.90 8.56
C ALA A 191 0.73 -3.93 8.57
N GLU A 192 1.39 -3.37 7.54
CA GLU A 192 2.85 -3.20 7.52
C GLU A 192 3.36 -2.23 8.60
N MET A 193 2.63 -1.14 8.85
CA MET A 193 2.98 -0.21 9.94
C MET A 193 2.97 -0.93 11.29
N LEU A 194 1.94 -1.75 11.55
CA LEU A 194 1.83 -2.54 12.79
C LEU A 194 2.93 -3.60 12.87
N ALA A 195 3.23 -4.28 11.76
CA ALA A 195 4.26 -5.31 11.70
C ALA A 195 5.69 -4.80 11.95
N CYS A 196 5.92 -3.46 11.96
CA CYS A 196 7.18 -2.86 12.37
C CYS A 196 7.48 -3.10 13.88
N TYR A 197 6.46 -3.38 14.69
CA TYR A 197 6.57 -3.63 16.12
C TYR A 197 6.11 -5.06 16.41
N ARG A 198 6.99 -5.88 16.99
CA ARG A 198 6.73 -7.32 17.18
C ARG A 198 5.48 -7.59 18.03
N GLU A 199 5.24 -6.73 19.00
CA GLU A 199 4.09 -6.76 19.90
C GLU A 199 2.74 -6.56 19.19
N PHE A 200 2.72 -5.94 18.00
CA PHE A 200 1.49 -5.63 17.26
C PHE A 200 1.23 -6.54 16.06
N TRP A 201 1.85 -7.72 16.05
CA TRP A 201 1.71 -8.67 14.93
C TRP A 201 0.32 -9.28 14.84
N GLU A 202 -0.35 -9.47 15.97
CA GLU A 202 -1.75 -9.92 15.99
C GLU A 202 -2.66 -8.89 15.35
N GLU A 203 -2.49 -7.62 15.69
CA GLU A 203 -3.21 -6.49 15.10
C GLU A 203 -2.88 -6.34 13.61
N ALA A 204 -1.62 -6.56 13.20
CA ALA A 204 -1.23 -6.55 11.80
C ALA A 204 -2.02 -7.60 10.99
N ILE A 205 -2.13 -8.83 11.51
CA ILE A 205 -2.94 -9.89 10.91
C ILE A 205 -4.42 -9.51 10.89
N ILE A 206 -4.97 -9.01 11.99
CA ILE A 206 -6.38 -8.58 12.06
C ILE A 206 -6.69 -7.53 10.99
N VAL A 207 -5.82 -6.54 10.83
CA VAL A 207 -5.99 -5.50 9.80
C VAL A 207 -5.86 -6.09 8.40
N SER A 208 -4.97 -7.06 8.18
CA SER A 208 -4.87 -7.77 6.89
C SER A 208 -6.14 -8.53 6.50
N TYR A 209 -6.97 -8.95 7.45
CA TYR A 209 -8.28 -9.56 7.12
C TYR A 209 -9.24 -8.58 6.44
N ILE A 210 -9.10 -7.26 6.68
CA ILE A 210 -9.87 -6.24 5.95
C ILE A 210 -9.42 -6.20 4.49
N ALA A 211 -8.12 -6.33 4.24
CA ALA A 211 -7.59 -6.44 2.89
C ALA A 211 -8.01 -7.76 2.21
N LEU A 212 -8.08 -8.87 2.96
CA LEU A 212 -8.62 -10.14 2.47
C LEU A 212 -10.07 -9.99 2.01
N GLU A 213 -10.94 -9.39 2.83
CA GLU A 213 -12.33 -9.11 2.48
C GLU A 213 -12.46 -8.20 1.25
N ALA A 214 -11.64 -7.16 1.17
CA ALA A 214 -11.60 -6.29 -0.01
C ALA A 214 -11.22 -7.07 -1.27
N SER A 215 -10.19 -7.93 -1.19
CA SER A 215 -9.75 -8.76 -2.32
C SER A 215 -10.86 -9.72 -2.78
N PHE A 216 -11.55 -10.36 -1.84
CA PHE A 216 -12.68 -11.26 -2.14
C PHE A 216 -13.77 -10.53 -2.91
N HIS A 217 -14.19 -9.34 -2.46
CA HIS A 217 -15.23 -8.56 -3.14
C HIS A 217 -14.80 -8.11 -4.53
N LEU A 218 -13.53 -7.74 -4.73
CA LEU A 218 -13.01 -7.39 -6.06
C LEU A 218 -12.97 -8.60 -6.99
N VAL A 219 -12.58 -9.78 -6.50
CA VAL A 219 -12.66 -11.04 -7.27
C VAL A 219 -14.10 -11.35 -7.64
N CYS A 220 -15.06 -11.21 -6.73
CA CYS A 220 -16.48 -11.39 -7.06
C CYS A 220 -16.96 -10.39 -8.12
N ARG A 221 -16.50 -9.13 -8.10
CA ARG A 221 -16.81 -8.16 -9.16
C ARG A 221 -16.24 -8.59 -10.51
N GLU A 222 -15.02 -9.13 -10.52
CA GLU A 222 -14.37 -9.67 -11.72
C GLU A 222 -15.07 -10.94 -12.25
N LEU A 223 -15.61 -11.78 -11.36
CA LEU A 223 -16.40 -12.94 -11.76
C LEU A 223 -17.77 -12.53 -12.32
N LYS A 224 -18.39 -11.50 -11.73
CA LYS A 224 -19.63 -10.90 -12.25
C LYS A 224 -19.44 -10.28 -13.63
N SER A 225 -18.33 -9.58 -13.87
CA SER A 225 -18.03 -9.01 -15.19
C SER A 225 -17.84 -10.09 -16.26
N LYS A 226 -17.48 -11.32 -15.85
CA LYS A 226 -17.38 -12.52 -16.70
C LYS A 226 -18.68 -13.32 -16.83
N GLY A 227 -19.79 -12.84 -16.28
CA GLY A 227 -21.12 -13.43 -16.44
C GLY A 227 -21.57 -14.37 -15.32
N ILE A 228 -20.83 -14.47 -14.20
CA ILE A 228 -21.28 -15.24 -13.03
C ILE A 228 -22.20 -14.36 -12.18
N ILE A 229 -23.49 -14.71 -12.09
CA ILE A 229 -24.53 -13.83 -11.52
C ILE A 229 -24.32 -13.60 -10.01
N GLU A 230 -24.02 -14.66 -9.26
CA GLU A 230 -23.80 -14.60 -7.81
C GLU A 230 -22.56 -15.43 -7.43
N PRO A 231 -21.34 -14.89 -7.61
CA PRO A 231 -20.12 -15.63 -7.32
C PRO A 231 -20.02 -16.00 -5.84
N THR A 232 -19.72 -17.26 -5.59
CA THR A 232 -19.54 -17.85 -4.27
C THR A 232 -18.08 -17.78 -3.80
N ALA A 233 -17.85 -18.13 -2.53
CA ALA A 233 -16.49 -18.33 -2.02
C ALA A 233 -15.73 -19.44 -2.77
N ASN A 234 -16.44 -20.42 -3.33
CA ASN A 234 -15.87 -21.48 -4.15
C ASN A 234 -15.43 -20.96 -5.51
N ASP A 235 -16.26 -20.13 -6.16
CA ASP A 235 -15.92 -19.52 -7.45
C ASP A 235 -14.68 -18.63 -7.31
N ALA A 236 -14.58 -17.86 -6.22
CA ALA A 236 -13.41 -17.05 -5.92
C ALA A 236 -12.15 -17.91 -5.62
N ALA A 237 -12.29 -19.04 -4.91
CA ALA A 237 -11.18 -19.98 -4.70
C ALA A 237 -10.70 -20.59 -6.03
N HIS A 238 -11.65 -20.95 -6.91
CA HIS A 238 -11.34 -21.47 -8.23
C HIS A 238 -10.65 -20.42 -9.09
N TRP A 239 -11.09 -19.17 -9.02
CA TRP A 239 -10.42 -18.05 -9.69
C TRP A 239 -8.97 -17.90 -9.20
N LEU A 240 -8.74 -17.97 -7.89
CA LEU A 240 -7.39 -17.89 -7.33
C LEU A 240 -6.51 -19.02 -7.87
N TYR A 241 -7.01 -20.26 -7.82
CA TYR A 241 -6.30 -21.41 -8.36
C TYR A 241 -5.94 -21.24 -9.84
N GLU A 242 -6.90 -20.88 -10.69
CA GLU A 242 -6.70 -20.74 -12.13
C GLU A 242 -5.69 -19.64 -12.48
N ASN A 243 -5.68 -18.54 -11.73
CA ASN A 243 -4.83 -17.39 -12.04
C ASN A 243 -3.46 -17.44 -11.36
N PHE A 244 -3.32 -18.07 -10.18
CA PHE A 244 -2.10 -18.00 -9.37
C PHE A 244 -1.40 -19.34 -9.21
N ASP A 245 -2.13 -20.44 -8.98
CA ASP A 245 -1.52 -21.72 -8.57
C ASP A 245 -1.34 -22.70 -9.74
N LYS A 246 -2.36 -22.80 -10.61
CA LYS A 246 -2.35 -23.67 -11.78
C LYS A 246 -1.17 -23.43 -12.70
N PRO A 247 -0.71 -22.18 -12.96
CA PRO A 247 0.48 -21.95 -13.76
C PRO A 247 1.76 -22.55 -13.16
N PHE A 248 1.82 -22.74 -11.83
CA PHE A 248 2.92 -23.45 -11.16
C PHE A 248 2.76 -24.98 -11.20
N GLY A 249 1.70 -25.52 -11.80
CA GLY A 249 1.42 -26.95 -11.82
C GLY A 249 0.97 -27.50 -10.46
N LEU A 250 0.52 -26.64 -9.56
CA LEU A 250 -0.02 -27.08 -8.26
C LEU A 250 -1.33 -27.83 -8.47
N PRO A 251 -1.60 -28.87 -7.65
CA PRO A 251 -2.84 -29.62 -7.75
C PRO A 251 -4.02 -28.69 -7.43
N LYS A 252 -5.16 -28.93 -8.09
CA LYS A 252 -6.39 -28.22 -7.77
C LYS A 252 -6.70 -28.42 -6.28
N PRO A 253 -6.82 -27.35 -5.49
CA PRO A 253 -7.08 -27.49 -4.07
C PRO A 253 -8.42 -28.18 -3.87
N THR A 254 -8.50 -29.05 -2.86
CA THR A 254 -9.77 -29.59 -2.35
C THR A 254 -10.55 -28.54 -1.54
N ILE A 255 -9.92 -27.39 -1.29
CA ILE A 255 -10.46 -26.28 -0.50
C ILE A 255 -11.65 -25.67 -1.23
N GLU A 256 -12.77 -25.56 -0.52
CA GLU A 256 -14.02 -25.07 -1.10
C GLU A 256 -14.19 -23.54 -1.00
N LYS A 257 -13.32 -22.83 -0.26
CA LYS A 257 -13.48 -21.41 0.06
C LYS A 257 -12.20 -20.59 -0.14
N TYR A 258 -12.38 -19.37 -0.61
CA TYR A 258 -11.32 -18.37 -0.77
C TYR A 258 -10.58 -18.10 0.54
N PHE A 259 -9.29 -18.46 0.62
CA PHE A 259 -8.45 -18.37 1.83
C PHE A 259 -9.12 -18.98 3.08
N GLN A 260 -9.66 -20.20 2.97
CA GLN A 260 -10.42 -20.87 4.04
C GLN A 260 -9.71 -20.86 5.40
N GLU A 261 -8.42 -21.20 5.43
CA GLU A 261 -7.62 -21.29 6.68
C GLU A 261 -7.62 -19.95 7.43
N PHE A 262 -7.43 -18.84 6.71
CA PHE A 262 -7.44 -17.50 7.27
C PHE A 262 -8.82 -17.06 7.77
N TYR A 263 -9.90 -17.56 7.15
CA TYR A 263 -11.25 -17.31 7.65
C TYR A 263 -11.49 -17.99 9.01
N GLU A 264 -11.03 -19.23 9.17
CA GLU A 264 -11.13 -19.95 10.44
C GLU A 264 -10.28 -19.28 11.52
N ASP A 265 -9.05 -18.88 11.19
CA ASP A 265 -8.15 -18.20 12.11
C ASP A 265 -8.66 -16.81 12.50
N ARG A 266 -9.28 -16.07 11.58
CA ARG A 266 -9.99 -14.82 11.90
C ARG A 266 -11.08 -15.04 12.93
N ILE A 267 -11.89 -16.09 12.79
CA ILE A 267 -12.96 -16.39 13.76
C ILE A 267 -12.35 -16.64 15.14
N LYS A 268 -11.32 -17.49 15.22
CA LYS A 268 -10.63 -17.81 16.48
C LYS A 268 -10.00 -16.56 17.11
N THR A 269 -9.50 -15.63 16.29
CA THR A 269 -8.86 -14.38 16.74
C THR A 269 -9.88 -13.38 17.32
N LEU A 270 -10.98 -13.15 16.60
CA LEU A 270 -11.92 -12.07 16.94
C LEU A 270 -13.05 -12.52 17.89
N HIS A 271 -13.27 -13.83 18.01
CA HIS A 271 -14.32 -14.40 18.85
C HIS A 271 -13.69 -15.36 19.87
N PRO A 272 -13.36 -14.86 21.09
CA PRO A 272 -12.68 -15.66 22.13
C PRO A 272 -13.43 -16.92 22.53
N SER A 273 -14.75 -16.94 22.35
CA SER A 273 -15.58 -18.15 22.43
C SER A 273 -16.29 -18.32 21.10
N SER A 274 -16.02 -19.43 20.41
CA SER A 274 -16.56 -19.73 19.09
C SER A 274 -16.80 -21.23 18.91
N ARG A 275 -17.31 -21.63 17.74
CA ARG A 275 -17.46 -23.06 17.37
C ARG A 275 -16.15 -23.85 17.34
N PHE A 276 -15.00 -23.16 17.37
CA PHE A 276 -13.67 -23.76 17.39
C PHE A 276 -13.10 -23.90 18.81
N GLY A 277 -13.89 -23.58 19.83
CA GLY A 277 -13.49 -23.62 21.24
C GLY A 277 -13.10 -22.26 21.77
N GLU A 278 -12.49 -22.29 22.95
CA GLU A 278 -11.99 -21.13 23.69
C GLU A 278 -10.47 -21.19 23.73
N ALA A 279 -9.82 -20.07 23.47
CA ALA A 279 -8.37 -19.94 23.52
C ALA A 279 -7.98 -18.67 24.28
N PRO A 280 -6.97 -18.72 25.17
CA PRO A 280 -6.50 -17.54 25.90
C PRO A 280 -5.65 -16.59 25.04
N PHE A 281 -5.33 -16.98 23.81
CA PHE A 281 -4.57 -16.21 22.82
C PHE A 281 -5.04 -16.56 21.41
N SER A 282 -4.78 -15.69 20.44
CA SER A 282 -5.07 -15.98 19.05
C SER A 282 -4.12 -17.07 18.50
N PRO A 283 -4.62 -18.15 17.88
CA PRO A 283 -3.80 -19.25 17.35
C PRO A 283 -3.20 -18.91 15.97
N ILE A 284 -2.68 -17.69 15.82
CA ILE A 284 -2.05 -17.19 14.60
C ILE A 284 -0.53 -17.23 14.71
N MET A 285 0.13 -17.42 13.57
CA MET A 285 1.59 -17.46 13.50
C MET A 285 2.13 -16.32 12.64
N HIS A 286 3.41 -15.98 12.85
CA HIS A 286 4.10 -14.92 12.11
C HIS A 286 4.10 -15.19 10.59
N ASP A 287 4.28 -16.43 10.18
CA ASP A 287 4.24 -16.84 8.77
C ASP A 287 2.85 -16.66 8.14
N ASN A 288 1.76 -16.79 8.90
CA ASN A 288 0.40 -16.46 8.42
C ASN A 288 0.32 -15.02 7.92
N PHE A 289 0.89 -14.06 8.67
CA PHE A 289 0.96 -12.67 8.24
C PHE A 289 1.74 -12.54 6.93
N CYS A 290 2.97 -13.06 6.90
CA CYS A 290 3.85 -12.94 5.74
C CYS A 290 3.24 -13.56 4.49
N HIS A 291 2.58 -14.72 4.61
CA HIS A 291 1.91 -15.40 3.52
C HIS A 291 0.71 -14.58 3.03
N LEU A 292 -0.23 -14.25 3.91
CA LEU A 292 -1.45 -13.54 3.54
C LEU A 292 -1.13 -12.20 2.88
N ARG A 293 -0.23 -11.42 3.48
CA ARG A 293 0.17 -10.12 2.96
C ARG A 293 0.76 -10.23 1.56
N ARG A 294 1.65 -11.19 1.31
CA ARG A 294 2.26 -11.39 -0.03
C ARG A 294 1.19 -11.75 -1.05
N SER A 295 0.33 -12.71 -0.73
CA SER A 295 -0.73 -13.16 -1.63
C SER A 295 -1.73 -12.05 -1.93
N LEU A 296 -2.16 -11.28 -0.93
CA LEU A 296 -3.08 -10.14 -1.14
C LEU A 296 -2.46 -9.04 -2.01
N ARG A 297 -1.18 -8.73 -1.80
CA ARG A 297 -0.47 -7.75 -2.63
C ARG A 297 -0.43 -8.20 -4.10
N GLU A 298 -0.13 -9.47 -4.36
CA GLU A 298 -0.16 -10.03 -5.72
C GLU A 298 -1.56 -10.00 -6.33
N ILE A 299 -2.59 -10.33 -5.55
CA ILE A 299 -3.98 -10.30 -6.02
C ILE A 299 -4.41 -8.87 -6.37
N PHE A 300 -4.09 -7.88 -5.53
CA PHE A 300 -4.37 -6.48 -5.87
C PHE A 300 -3.57 -5.99 -7.07
N SER A 301 -2.31 -6.43 -7.23
CA SER A 301 -1.49 -6.14 -8.40
C SER A 301 -2.15 -6.66 -9.69
N TYR A 302 -2.58 -7.93 -9.68
CA TYR A 302 -3.28 -8.55 -10.80
C TYR A 302 -4.62 -7.86 -11.10
N LEU A 303 -5.47 -7.64 -10.09
CA LEU A 303 -6.77 -6.99 -10.27
C LEU A 303 -6.64 -5.55 -10.77
N THR A 304 -5.57 -4.85 -10.37
CA THR A 304 -5.30 -3.48 -10.82
C THR A 304 -4.75 -3.45 -12.24
N ALA A 305 -3.74 -4.28 -12.56
CA ALA A 305 -3.11 -4.28 -13.87
C ALA A 305 -3.91 -5.05 -14.94
N GLY A 306 -4.73 -6.01 -14.53
CA GLY A 306 -5.38 -7.00 -15.40
C GLY A 306 -4.47 -8.16 -15.83
N GLU A 307 -3.22 -8.18 -15.35
CA GLU A 307 -2.21 -9.18 -15.74
C GLU A 307 -1.09 -9.30 -14.70
N HIS A 308 -0.38 -10.43 -14.77
CA HIS A 308 0.82 -10.71 -13.98
C HIS A 308 2.03 -9.90 -14.46
N GLY A 309 2.98 -9.67 -13.54
CA GLY A 309 4.26 -9.06 -13.88
C GLY A 309 5.23 -10.03 -14.54
N GLU A 310 6.32 -9.51 -15.13
CA GLU A 310 7.37 -10.36 -15.69
C GLU A 310 8.02 -11.29 -14.65
N ASP A 311 8.13 -10.83 -13.40
CA ASP A 311 8.66 -11.58 -12.28
C ASP A 311 7.83 -12.83 -11.96
N TYR A 312 6.50 -12.74 -12.04
CA TYR A 312 5.61 -13.91 -11.93
C TYR A 312 5.94 -14.95 -13.00
N HIS A 313 6.03 -14.52 -14.26
CA HIS A 313 6.36 -15.43 -15.36
C HIS A 313 7.77 -16.03 -15.23
N LYS A 314 8.73 -15.29 -14.67
CA LYS A 314 10.07 -15.80 -14.36
C LYS A 314 10.02 -16.88 -13.27
N GLU A 315 9.27 -16.66 -12.19
CA GLU A 315 9.12 -17.65 -11.11
C GLU A 315 8.34 -18.90 -11.57
N VAL A 316 7.29 -18.75 -12.38
CA VAL A 316 6.59 -19.90 -13.00
C VAL A 316 7.56 -20.74 -13.84
N LYS A 317 8.35 -20.09 -14.72
CA LYS A 317 9.36 -20.79 -15.53
C LYS A 317 10.43 -21.47 -14.69
N LYS A 318 10.88 -20.81 -13.61
CA LYS A 318 11.84 -21.36 -12.67
C LYS A 318 11.28 -22.58 -11.95
N HIS A 319 10.03 -22.51 -11.48
CA HIS A 319 9.37 -23.65 -10.84
C HIS A 319 9.26 -24.83 -11.80
N ALA A 320 8.79 -24.61 -13.04
CA ALA A 320 8.70 -25.66 -14.05
C ALA A 320 10.04 -26.35 -14.35
N ARG A 321 11.17 -25.62 -14.27
CA ARG A 321 12.52 -26.20 -14.42
C ARG A 321 12.93 -27.08 -13.24
N HIS A 322 12.56 -26.71 -12.01
CA HIS A 322 12.90 -27.49 -10.81
C HIS A 322 11.98 -28.72 -10.64
N SER A 323 10.75 -28.63 -11.13
CA SER A 323 9.76 -29.72 -11.09
C SER A 323 9.87 -30.69 -12.27
N ALA A 324 10.75 -30.41 -13.25
CA ALA A 324 11.03 -31.34 -14.33
C ALA A 324 11.81 -32.56 -13.79
N PRO A 325 11.37 -33.81 -14.06
CA PRO A 325 12.10 -34.98 -13.62
C PRO A 325 13.51 -34.98 -14.21
N ILE A 326 14.51 -35.19 -13.36
CA ILE A 326 15.88 -35.46 -13.82
C ILE A 326 15.78 -36.76 -14.64
N ASN A 327 15.95 -36.65 -15.97
CA ASN A 327 16.13 -37.82 -16.82
C ASN A 327 17.46 -38.49 -16.44
N ASN A 328 17.42 -39.37 -15.44
CA ASN A 328 18.47 -40.34 -15.17
C ASN A 328 18.34 -41.46 -16.22
N ASN A 329 18.76 -41.17 -17.45
CA ASN A 329 19.14 -42.18 -18.43
C ASN A 329 20.56 -41.84 -18.90
N ALA A 330 21.53 -42.38 -18.17
CA ALA A 330 22.89 -42.63 -18.62
C ALA A 330 23.18 -44.11 -18.39
#